data_AF-A0AAU1IZK0-F1
#
_entry.id   AF-A0AAU1IZK0-F1
#
_cell.length_a   1.000
_cell.length_b   1.000
_cell.length_c   1.000
_cell.angle_alpha   90.00
_cell.angle_beta   90.00
_cell.angle_gamma   90.00
#
_symmetry.space_group_name_H-M   'P 1'
#
loop_
_entity.id
_entity.type
_entity.pdbx_description
1 polymer ?
#
loop_
_entity_poly.entity_id
_entity_poly.type
_entity_poly.pdbx_seq_one_letter_code
_entity_poly.pdbx_strand_id
1 'polypeptide(L)' 'MLTPQLWEDLLYQSGLRVENITVLDAPEEGNRASYRLVEVRRPATPP' A
#
# COMPACT_ATOMS: atom_id res chain seq x y z
N MET A 1 4.32 14.40 1.01
CA MET A 1 3.74 13.09 1.37
C MET A 1 3.64 12.27 0.10
N LEU A 2 4.05 11.00 0.13
CA LEU A 2 3.76 10.08 -0.98
C LEU A 2 2.24 9.89 -1.02
N THR A 3 1.59 10.31 -2.10
CA THR A 3 0.15 10.09 -2.29
C THR A 3 -0.11 8.59 -2.47
N PRO A 4 -1.32 8.09 -2.17
CA PRO A 4 -1.65 6.66 -2.36
C PRO A 4 -1.32 6.15 -3.77
N GLN A 5 -1.63 6.95 -4.79
CA GLN A 5 -1.32 6.66 -6.20
C GLN A 5 0.18 6.48 -6.47
N LEU A 6 1.03 7.30 -5.85
CA LEU A 6 2.48 7.19 -6.04
C LEU A 6 3.04 5.89 -5.44
N TRP A 7 2.45 5.39 -4.34
CA TRP A 7 2.81 4.10 -3.78
C TRP A 7 2.37 2.93 -4.65
N GLU A 8 1.14 2.99 -5.18
CA GLU A 8 0.62 1.98 -6.11
C GLU A 8 1.48 1.88 -7.36
N ASP A 9 1.91 3.02 -7.92
CA ASP A 9 2.79 3.07 -9.09
C ASP A 9 4.18 2.48 -8.80
N LEU A 10 4.75 2.74 -7.62
CA LEU A 10 6.05 2.16 -7.23
C LEU A 10 5.97 0.65 -7.05
N LEU A 11 4.89 0.15 -6.43
CA LEU A 11 4.66 -1.27 -6.28
C LEU A 11 4.47 -1.94 -7.64
N TYR A 12 3.71 -1.31 -8.54
CA TYR A 12 3.54 -1.78 -9.91
C TYR A 12 4.89 -1.87 -10.66
N GLN A 13 5.73 -0.83 -10.58
CA GLN A 13 7.07 -0.83 -11.18
C GLN A 13 7.97 -1.92 -10.62
N SER A 14 7.77 -2.32 -9.35
CA SER A 14 8.49 -3.43 -8.70
C SER A 14 7.94 -4.82 -9.07
N GLY A 15 6.91 -4.90 -9.93
CA GLY A 15 6.26 -6.15 -10.32
C GLY A 15 5.26 -6.68 -9.29
N LEU A 16 4.74 -5.81 -8.42
CA LEU A 16 3.71 -6.12 -7.45
C LEU A 16 2.40 -5.44 -7.85
N ARG A 17 1.27 -6.10 -7.66
CA ARG A 17 -0.06 -5.49 -7.80
C ARG A 17 -0.73 -5.38 -6.45
N VAL A 18 -1.30 -4.23 -6.16
CA VAL A 18 -2.07 -3.99 -4.94
C VAL A 18 -3.44 -4.65 -5.09
N GLU A 19 -3.81 -5.47 -4.11
CA GLU A 19 -5.13 -6.10 -4.05
C GLU A 19 -6.03 -5.38 -3.04
N ASN A 20 -5.47 -4.92 -1.92
CA ASN A 20 -6.23 -4.24 -0.88
C ASN A 20 -5.35 -3.23 -0.12
N ILE A 21 -5.99 -2.14 0.35
CA ILE A 21 -5.38 -1.15 1.24
C ILE A 21 -6.30 -0.98 2.44
N THR A 22 -5.81 -1.36 3.62
CA THR A 22 -6.51 -1.13 4.87
C THR A 22 -5.89 0.05 5.60
N VAL A 23 -6.69 1.09 5.85
CA VAL A 23 -6.27 2.22 6.68
C VAL A 23 -6.32 1.78 8.13
N LEU A 24 -5.22 1.99 8.85
CA LEU A 24 -5.11 1.71 10.27
C LEU A 24 -5.09 3.03 11.01
N ASP A 25 -6.08 3.22 11.88
CA ASP A 25 -6.09 4.35 12.81
C ASP A 25 -4.98 4.17 13.84
N ALA A 26 -4.34 5.28 14.21
CA ALA A 26 -3.37 5.26 15.29
C ALA A 26 -4.11 5.01 16.62
N PRO A 27 -3.65 4.05 17.46
CA PRO A 27 -4.36 3.69 18.68
C PRO A 27 -4.32 4.76 19.78
N GLU A 28 -3.40 5.72 19.68
CA GLU A 28 -3.22 6.79 20.68
C GLU A 28 -3.98 8.06 20.30
N GLU A 29 -4.74 8.62 21.26
CA GLU A 29 -5.35 9.94 21.13
C GLU A 29 -4.28 11.01 20.90
N GLY A 30 -4.42 11.75 19.80
CA GLY A 30 -3.49 12.81 19.39
C GLY A 30 -2.39 12.36 18.44
N ASN A 31 -2.20 11.05 18.22
CA ASN A 31 -1.31 10.55 17.19
C ASN A 31 -1.96 10.70 15.81
N ARG A 32 -1.42 11.62 15.00
CA ARG A 32 -1.90 11.90 13.63
C ARG A 32 -1.23 11.03 12.56
N ALA A 33 -0.48 10.00 12.96
CA ALA A 33 0.12 9.07 12.02
C ALA A 33 -0.98 8.30 11.28
N SER A 34 -0.91 8.32 9.95
CA SER A 34 -1.82 7.57 9.09
C SER A 34 -1.10 6.31 8.63
N TYR A 35 -1.36 5.20 9.32
CA TYR A 35 -0.83 3.89 8.97
C TYR A 35 -1.71 3.23 7.89
N ARG A 36 -1.08 2.49 6.98
CA ARG A 36 -1.77 1.73 5.93
C ARG A 36 -1.12 0.37 5.80
N LEU A 37 -1.93 -0.68 5.84
CA LEU A 37 -1.54 -2.03 5.47
C LEU A 37 -1.86 -2.23 3.98
N VAL A 38 -0.85 -2.57 3.19
CA VAL A 38 -0.99 -2.80 1.74
C VAL A 38 -0.78 -4.29 1.46
N GLU A 39 -1.80 -4.93 0.93
CA GLU A 39 -1.76 -6.32 0.50
C GLU A 39 -1.42 -6.36 -0.99
N VAL A 40 -0.37 -7.09 -1.35
CA VAL A 40 0.14 -7.18 -2.72
C VAL A 40 0.26 -8.61 -3.19
N ARG A 41 0.02 -8.83 -4.48
CA ARG A 41 0.33 -10.08 -5.18
C ARG A 41 1.43 -9.84 -6.21
N ARG A 42 2.31 -10.83 -6.38
CA ARG A 42 3.16 -10.89 -7.57
C ARG A 42 2.36 -11.57 -8.69
N PRO A 43 2.17 -10.93 -9.86
CA PRO A 43 1.62 -11.61 -11.01
C PRO A 43 2.53 -12.79 -11.36
N ALA A 44 1.97 -13.97 -11.61
CA ALA A 44 2.75 -15.05 -12.19
C ALA A 44 3.32 -14.55 -13.53
N THR A 45 4.62 -14.71 -13.76
CA THR A 45 5.19 -14.46 -15.08
C THR A 45 4.43 -15.35 -16.05
N PRO A 46 3.80 -14.79 -17.11
CA PRO A 46 3.21 -15.65 -18.13
C PRO A 46 4.29 -16.58 -18.69
N PRO A 47 3.94 -17.85 -19.00
CA PRO A 47 4.90 -18.83 -19.51
C PRO A 47 5.52 -18.41 -20.85
#